data_AF-A0A4S9VJN8-F1
#
_entry.id   AF-A0A4S9VJN8-F1
#
_cell.length_a   1.000
_cell.length_b   1.000
_cell.length_c   1.000
_cell.angle_alpha   90.00
_cell.angle_beta   90.00
_cell.angle_gamma   90.00
#
_symmetry.space_group_name_H-M   'P 1'
#
loop_
_entity.id
_entity.type
_entity.pdbx_description
1 polymer ?
#
loop_
_entity_poly.entity_id
_entity_poly.type
_entity_poly.pdbx_seq_one_letter_code
_entity_poly.pdbx_strand_id
1 'polypeptide(L)'
;MIAFRNTIIAVVVISLFTFIALFGRLPALRKTPIGFSHRLLCIYVPNGFRRVDARYTGGRMSRSIARLTHYLFQEKNPLVLLLFLTLLTGSATLFLKAALPHLETKFILPIPIVLLAPYTFTYLCVTSTVDHITPANHAAAMRTYPYDHILFRPENVCRTCNLVKPARSKHCSLCGVCVARCDHHCAWVNNCVGRHNYRWFLLVLLSIGIVEIYGAYLCWHILSPHLHLGNSKYGWLEKQYWAELGNAFVFAMSIGGIGISGVGLLAVTTLPLPFALLGYHVYLIWAGMTTNESAKWADWRDDMTDGVAWIGKKSVVDAYNKERKARQLRSRNRASGIKNDDLASESEEEEEYVPWPRISDQVLVSTTDGKAPTGQEHLWEKATSLDMVENIYDLGFWRNFIAVLQGK
;
A
#
# COMPACT_ATOMS: atom_id res chain seq x y z
N MET A 1 5.99 -22.48 34.07
CA MET A 1 4.56 -22.06 33.95
C MET A 1 4.36 -20.55 34.10
N ILE A 2 4.92 -19.87 35.11
CA ILE A 2 4.71 -18.42 35.33
C ILE A 2 5.26 -17.57 34.16
N ALA A 3 6.48 -17.84 33.70
CA ALA A 3 7.08 -17.11 32.57
C ALA A 3 6.25 -17.25 31.29
N PHE A 4 5.82 -18.47 30.94
CA PHE A 4 4.97 -18.73 29.78
C PHE A 4 3.61 -18.03 29.86
N ARG A 5 2.94 -18.09 31.03
CA ARG A 5 1.69 -17.34 31.28
C ARG A 5 1.89 -15.85 31.08
N ASN A 6 2.97 -15.29 31.62
CA ASN A 6 3.28 -13.87 31.50
C ASN A 6 3.58 -13.48 30.04
N THR A 7 4.28 -14.34 29.29
CA THR A 7 4.51 -14.13 27.85
C THR A 7 3.22 -14.14 27.06
N ILE A 8 2.31 -15.10 27.31
CA ILE A 8 0.99 -15.13 26.65
C ILE A 8 0.20 -13.87 26.99
N ILE A 9 0.14 -13.49 28.26
CA ILE A 9 -0.55 -12.26 28.69
C ILE A 9 0.05 -11.05 27.98
N ALA A 10 1.39 -10.94 27.91
CA ALA A 10 2.04 -9.84 27.21
C ALA A 10 1.68 -9.82 25.71
N VAL A 11 1.74 -10.97 25.03
CA VAL A 11 1.35 -11.09 23.61
C VAL A 11 -0.10 -10.68 23.40
N VAL A 12 -1.04 -11.17 24.22
CA VAL A 12 -2.46 -10.83 24.13
C VAL A 12 -2.69 -9.35 24.39
N VAL A 13 -2.06 -8.77 25.41
CA VAL A 13 -2.19 -7.35 25.75
C VAL A 13 -1.63 -6.47 24.63
N ILE A 14 -0.43 -6.78 24.12
CA ILE A 14 0.18 -6.05 23.00
C ILE A 14 -0.68 -6.18 21.74
N SER A 15 -1.19 -7.37 21.45
CA SER A 15 -2.04 -7.62 20.28
C SER A 15 -3.36 -6.86 20.38
N LEU A 16 -4.00 -6.88 21.55
CA LEU A 16 -5.23 -6.13 21.80
C LEU A 16 -4.99 -4.61 21.72
N PHE A 17 -3.91 -4.12 22.30
CA PHE A 17 -3.52 -2.72 22.22
C PHE A 17 -3.30 -2.28 20.77
N THR A 18 -2.54 -3.08 20.01
CA THR A 18 -2.27 -2.85 18.59
C THR A 18 -3.57 -2.88 17.78
N PHE A 19 -4.45 -3.83 18.04
CA PHE A 19 -5.76 -3.92 17.39
C PHE A 19 -6.62 -2.68 17.66
N ILE A 20 -6.73 -2.26 18.93
CA ILE A 20 -7.48 -1.06 19.32
C ILE A 20 -6.89 0.18 18.63
N ALA A 21 -5.57 0.33 18.63
CA ALA A 21 -4.88 1.46 18.03
C ALA A 21 -5.09 1.54 16.50
N LEU A 22 -5.04 0.41 15.80
CA LEU A 22 -5.14 0.36 14.34
C LEU A 22 -6.59 0.36 13.83
N PHE A 23 -7.46 -0.44 14.45
CA PHE A 23 -8.81 -0.71 13.95
C PHE A 23 -9.92 0.00 14.72
N GLY A 24 -9.66 0.54 15.92
CA GLY A 24 -10.71 1.18 16.72
C GLY A 24 -11.31 2.45 16.11
N ARG A 25 -10.70 3.00 15.05
CA ARG A 25 -11.25 4.11 14.24
C ARG A 25 -12.27 3.70 13.19
N LEU A 26 -12.40 2.40 12.89
CA LEU A 26 -13.31 1.89 11.87
C LEU A 26 -14.77 2.28 12.19
N PRO A 27 -15.58 2.66 11.18
CA PRO A 27 -16.97 3.08 11.39
C PRO A 27 -17.79 2.07 12.21
N ALA A 28 -17.64 0.76 11.91
CA ALA A 28 -18.31 -0.32 12.61
C ALA A 28 -17.96 -0.40 14.11
N LEU A 29 -16.76 0.03 14.51
CA LEU A 29 -16.27 -0.05 15.89
C LEU A 29 -16.40 1.29 16.64
N ARG A 30 -16.76 2.38 15.97
CA ARG A 30 -16.73 3.74 16.53
C ARG A 30 -17.62 3.92 17.77
N LYS A 31 -18.77 3.25 17.81
CA LYS A 31 -19.75 3.29 18.91
C LYS A 31 -19.63 2.13 19.90
N THR A 32 -18.57 1.34 19.83
CA THR A 32 -18.33 0.19 20.73
C THR A 32 -17.31 0.54 21.82
N PRO A 33 -17.11 -0.33 22.84
CA PRO A 33 -16.03 -0.17 23.80
C PRO A 33 -14.65 -0.07 23.15
N ILE A 34 -14.45 -0.72 21.99
CA ILE A 34 -13.19 -0.66 21.22
C ILE A 34 -12.97 0.77 20.70
N GLY A 35 -14.01 1.39 20.12
CA GLY A 35 -13.94 2.78 19.67
C GLY A 35 -13.74 3.78 20.80
N PHE A 36 -14.33 3.53 21.98
CA PHE A 36 -14.04 4.32 23.19
C PHE A 36 -12.57 4.17 23.61
N SER A 37 -12.06 2.94 23.72
CA SER A 37 -10.67 2.66 24.07
C SER A 37 -9.69 3.29 23.09
N HIS A 38 -9.99 3.28 21.78
CA HIS A 38 -9.17 3.99 20.79
C HIS A 38 -9.15 5.50 21.04
N ARG A 39 -10.30 6.15 21.32
CA ARG A 39 -10.31 7.58 21.67
C ARG A 39 -9.53 7.87 22.94
N LEU A 40 -9.68 7.02 23.95
CA LEU A 40 -8.89 7.13 25.18
C LEU A 40 -7.39 7.04 24.87
N LEU A 41 -6.98 6.01 24.14
CA LEU A 41 -5.59 5.70 23.82
C LEU A 41 -4.93 6.72 22.90
N CYS A 42 -5.57 7.05 21.77
CA CYS A 42 -4.96 7.80 20.68
C CYS A 42 -5.24 9.31 20.76
N ILE A 43 -6.22 9.73 21.56
CA ILE A 43 -6.64 11.14 21.66
C ILE A 43 -6.50 11.65 23.09
N TYR A 44 -7.22 11.08 24.04
CA TYR A 44 -7.32 11.64 25.39
C TYR A 44 -6.03 11.48 26.19
N VAL A 45 -5.41 10.30 26.19
CA VAL A 45 -4.13 10.06 26.87
C VAL A 45 -3.01 10.95 26.30
N PRO A 46 -2.78 11.04 24.97
CA PRO A 46 -1.80 11.96 24.39
C PRO A 46 -2.10 13.44 24.67
N ASN A 47 -3.37 13.84 24.72
CA ASN A 47 -3.75 15.21 25.10
C ASN A 47 -3.50 15.49 26.58
N GLY A 48 -3.80 14.54 27.46
CA GLY A 48 -3.50 14.62 28.89
C GLY A 48 -2.01 14.75 29.13
N PHE A 49 -1.21 13.89 28.49
CA PHE A 49 0.25 13.95 28.52
C PHE A 49 0.77 15.32 28.06
N ARG A 50 0.26 15.86 26.93
CA ARG A 50 0.61 17.19 26.44
C ARG A 50 0.32 18.31 27.45
N ARG A 51 -0.78 18.23 28.20
CA ARG A 51 -1.12 19.22 29.25
C ARG A 51 -0.18 19.12 30.44
N VAL A 52 0.11 17.90 30.90
CA VAL A 52 1.06 17.65 32.00
C VAL A 52 2.45 18.15 31.62
N ASP A 53 2.92 17.81 30.42
CA ASP A 53 4.21 18.23 29.91
C ASP A 53 4.29 19.76 29.70
N ALA A 54 3.21 20.39 29.23
CA ALA A 54 3.12 21.85 29.15
C ALA A 54 3.28 22.50 30.54
N ARG A 55 2.67 21.91 31.58
CA ARG A 55 2.74 22.42 32.95
C ARG A 55 4.11 22.26 33.60
N TYR A 56 4.77 21.11 33.41
CA TYR A 56 6.00 20.79 34.15
C TYR A 56 7.30 21.02 33.37
N THR A 57 7.29 20.94 32.04
CA THR A 57 8.50 21.12 31.21
C THR A 57 8.36 22.25 30.18
N GLY A 58 7.24 22.95 30.15
CA GLY A 58 6.93 23.94 29.11
C GLY A 58 6.70 23.28 27.73
N GLY A 59 6.31 22.01 27.70
CA GLY A 59 5.98 21.28 26.47
C GLY A 59 7.19 20.69 25.74
N ARG A 60 8.36 20.62 26.38
CA ARG A 60 9.61 20.16 25.75
C ARG A 60 9.54 18.69 25.35
N MET A 61 8.99 17.82 26.20
CA MET A 61 8.91 16.39 25.94
C MET A 61 7.95 16.10 24.79
N SER A 62 6.79 16.74 24.77
CA SER A 62 5.77 16.62 23.71
C SER A 62 6.31 17.10 22.37
N ARG A 63 7.06 18.21 22.35
CA ARG A 63 7.74 18.67 21.12
C ARG A 63 8.81 17.70 20.67
N SER A 64 9.61 17.14 21.58
CA SER A 64 10.62 16.14 21.22
C SER A 64 10.01 14.84 20.71
N ILE A 65 8.96 14.32 21.35
CA ILE A 65 8.21 13.16 20.89
C ILE A 65 7.55 13.45 19.54
N ALA A 66 6.92 14.61 19.36
CA ALA A 66 6.31 14.99 18.09
C ALA A 66 7.36 15.06 16.96
N ARG A 67 8.53 15.64 17.21
CA ARG A 67 9.66 15.65 16.25
C ARG A 67 10.14 14.24 15.94
N LEU A 68 10.30 13.38 16.94
CA LEU A 68 10.70 11.99 16.73
C LEU A 68 9.66 11.23 15.92
N THR A 69 8.37 11.35 16.26
CA THR A 69 7.27 10.73 15.51
C THR A 69 7.20 11.25 14.08
N HIS A 70 7.39 12.56 13.87
CA HIS A 70 7.45 13.15 12.53
C HIS A 70 8.62 12.58 11.74
N TYR A 71 9.82 12.53 12.32
CA TYR A 71 10.99 11.92 11.69
C TYR A 71 10.79 10.44 11.36
N LEU A 72 10.22 9.66 12.29
CA LEU A 72 10.03 8.21 12.13
C LEU A 72 8.94 7.85 11.11
N PHE A 73 7.83 8.60 11.07
CA PHE A 73 6.63 8.20 10.31
C PHE A 73 6.25 9.16 9.18
N GLN A 74 6.75 10.40 9.17
CA GLN A 74 6.39 11.45 8.21
C GLN A 74 7.57 11.97 7.38
N GLU A 75 8.78 11.44 7.60
CA GLU A 75 9.96 11.74 6.80
C GLU A 75 10.57 10.45 6.24
N LYS A 76 11.25 10.59 5.09
CA LYS A 76 12.05 9.51 4.51
C LYS A 76 13.26 9.25 5.41
N ASN A 77 13.28 8.11 6.09
CA ASN A 77 14.34 7.74 7.02
C ASN A 77 14.72 6.25 6.86
N PRO A 78 16.02 5.90 6.96
CA PRO A 78 16.48 4.54 6.70
C PRO A 78 16.24 3.58 7.87
N LEU A 79 15.67 4.02 8.99
CA LEU A 79 15.61 3.20 10.21
C LEU A 79 14.81 1.91 10.03
N VAL A 80 13.70 1.96 9.31
CA VAL A 80 12.88 0.76 9.03
C VAL A 80 13.64 -0.22 8.13
N LEU A 81 14.34 0.28 7.11
CA LEU A 81 15.21 -0.53 6.25
C LEU A 81 16.37 -1.15 7.05
N LEU A 82 17.04 -0.37 7.90
CA LEU A 82 18.13 -0.87 8.77
C LEU A 82 17.62 -1.92 9.76
N LEU A 83 16.45 -1.70 10.35
CA LEU A 83 15.79 -2.67 11.23
C LEU A 83 15.52 -3.98 10.46
N PHE A 84 14.97 -3.90 9.26
CA PHE A 84 14.74 -5.08 8.41
C PHE A 84 16.02 -5.85 8.10
N LEU A 85 17.06 -5.16 7.64
CA LEU A 85 18.35 -5.78 7.33
C LEU A 85 19.01 -6.39 8.59
N THR A 86 18.86 -5.74 9.74
CA THR A 86 19.36 -6.23 11.03
C THR A 86 18.60 -7.48 11.46
N LEU A 87 17.27 -7.50 11.33
CA LEU A 87 16.45 -8.66 11.65
C LEU A 87 16.76 -9.84 10.72
N LEU A 88 16.89 -9.59 9.41
CA LEU A 88 17.25 -10.62 8.43
C LEU A 88 18.64 -11.20 8.71
N THR A 89 19.65 -10.34 8.88
CA THR A 89 21.04 -10.76 9.15
C THR A 89 21.17 -11.44 10.50
N GLY A 90 20.57 -10.87 11.55
CA GLY A 90 20.60 -11.40 12.91
C GLY A 90 19.92 -12.75 13.00
N SER A 91 18.73 -12.89 12.42
CA SER A 91 17.99 -14.17 12.39
C SER A 91 18.74 -15.24 11.60
N ALA A 92 19.25 -14.90 10.42
CA ALA A 92 20.04 -15.83 9.62
C ALA A 92 21.32 -16.26 10.37
N THR A 93 22.02 -15.33 11.02
CA THR A 93 23.25 -15.64 11.78
C THR A 93 22.97 -16.54 12.97
N LEU A 94 21.95 -16.21 13.77
CA LEU A 94 21.54 -17.02 14.92
C LEU A 94 21.11 -18.42 14.50
N PHE A 95 20.33 -18.52 13.42
CA PHE A 95 19.88 -19.79 12.89
C PHE A 95 21.04 -20.61 12.35
N LEU A 96 21.87 -20.06 11.47
CA LEU A 96 22.99 -20.80 10.87
C LEU A 96 24.02 -21.26 11.90
N LYS A 97 24.37 -20.41 12.87
CA LYS A 97 25.31 -20.79 13.94
C LYS A 97 24.82 -22.01 14.73
N ALA A 98 23.50 -22.10 14.95
CA ALA A 98 22.91 -23.20 15.69
C ALA A 98 22.63 -24.42 14.78
N ALA A 99 22.19 -24.21 13.54
CA ALA A 99 21.70 -25.26 12.65
C ALA A 99 22.81 -25.98 11.87
N LEU A 100 23.88 -25.28 11.45
CA LEU A 100 24.91 -25.85 10.58
C LEU A 100 25.52 -27.17 11.09
N PRO A 101 25.83 -27.35 12.39
CA PRO A 101 26.36 -28.62 12.91
C PRO A 101 25.40 -29.82 12.77
N HIS A 102 24.11 -29.56 12.54
CA HIS A 102 23.06 -30.58 12.46
C HIS A 102 22.60 -30.85 11.02
N LEU A 103 23.16 -30.18 10.02
CA LEU A 103 22.71 -30.27 8.63
C LEU A 103 23.69 -31.05 7.76
N GLU A 104 23.14 -31.92 6.91
CA GLU A 104 23.89 -32.54 5.82
C GLU A 104 24.24 -31.50 4.73
N THR A 105 25.34 -31.74 4.00
CA THR A 105 25.83 -30.83 2.93
C THR A 105 24.77 -30.45 1.91
N LYS A 106 23.87 -31.39 1.53
CA LYS A 106 22.78 -31.13 0.58
C LYS A 106 21.82 -30.01 1.02
N PHE A 107 21.65 -29.81 2.33
CA PHE A 107 20.85 -28.73 2.91
C PHE A 107 21.65 -27.45 3.12
N ILE A 108 22.98 -27.52 3.09
CA ILE A 108 23.84 -26.35 3.23
C ILE A 108 24.05 -25.66 1.87
N LEU A 109 24.17 -26.44 0.79
CA LEU A 109 24.46 -25.91 -0.55
C LEU A 109 23.49 -24.81 -1.04
N PRO A 110 22.16 -24.87 -0.81
CA PRO A 110 21.25 -23.82 -1.25
C PRO A 110 21.31 -22.53 -0.42
N ILE A 111 21.82 -22.59 0.82
CA ILE A 111 21.76 -21.49 1.79
C ILE A 111 22.36 -20.18 1.24
N PRO A 112 23.56 -20.15 0.64
CA PRO A 112 24.13 -18.90 0.14
C PRO A 112 23.27 -18.22 -0.91
N ILE A 113 22.66 -18.99 -1.82
CA ILE A 113 21.80 -18.46 -2.89
C ILE A 113 20.50 -17.90 -2.29
N VAL A 114 19.85 -18.69 -1.43
CA VAL A 114 18.59 -18.33 -0.78
C VAL A 114 18.76 -17.08 0.07
N LEU A 115 19.85 -16.98 0.85
CA LEU A 115 20.12 -15.81 1.68
C LEU A 115 20.57 -14.57 0.90
N LEU A 116 21.31 -14.72 -0.20
CA LEU A 116 21.79 -13.58 -1.00
C LEU A 116 20.66 -12.86 -1.75
N ALA A 117 19.63 -13.60 -2.16
CA ALA A 117 18.50 -13.10 -2.94
C ALA A 117 17.79 -11.89 -2.32
N PRO A 118 17.29 -11.91 -1.06
CA PRO A 118 16.60 -10.77 -0.47
C PRO A 118 17.50 -9.53 -0.37
N TYR A 119 18.78 -9.65 -0.01
CA TYR A 119 19.69 -8.48 0.01
C TYR A 119 19.87 -7.89 -1.38
N THR A 120 20.03 -8.74 -2.40
CA THR A 120 20.22 -8.31 -3.78
C THR A 120 18.98 -7.57 -4.30
N PHE A 121 17.79 -8.14 -4.11
CA PHE A 121 16.55 -7.52 -4.58
C PHE A 121 16.17 -6.29 -3.76
N THR A 122 16.46 -6.27 -2.46
CA THR A 122 16.31 -5.06 -1.64
C THR A 122 17.23 -3.97 -2.14
N TYR A 123 18.51 -4.26 -2.39
CA TYR A 123 19.46 -3.31 -2.95
C TYR A 123 18.99 -2.77 -4.31
N LEU A 124 18.55 -3.64 -5.23
CA LEU A 124 18.03 -3.23 -6.53
C LEU A 124 16.75 -2.40 -6.40
N CYS A 125 15.85 -2.74 -5.48
CA CYS A 125 14.63 -1.97 -5.24
C CYS A 125 14.89 -0.58 -4.66
N VAL A 126 15.90 -0.47 -3.78
CA VAL A 126 16.34 0.78 -3.16
C VAL A 126 17.04 1.68 -4.18
N THR A 127 17.96 1.12 -4.96
CA THR A 127 18.85 1.89 -5.85
C THR A 127 18.29 2.13 -7.25
N SER A 128 17.32 1.33 -7.70
CA SER A 128 16.63 1.60 -8.96
C SER A 128 15.94 2.95 -8.90
N THR A 129 16.19 3.79 -9.90
CA THR A 129 15.56 5.10 -10.02
C THR A 129 14.05 4.93 -10.15
N VAL A 130 13.32 5.45 -9.17
CA VAL A 130 11.89 5.68 -9.30
C VAL A 130 11.70 6.87 -10.23
N ASP A 131 10.71 6.81 -11.12
CA ASP A 131 10.38 7.90 -12.04
C ASP A 131 9.84 9.11 -11.27
N HIS A 132 10.75 9.90 -10.71
CA HIS A 132 10.46 11.20 -10.15
C HIS A 132 10.15 12.17 -11.28
N ILE A 133 8.99 12.81 -11.18
CA ILE A 133 8.56 13.82 -12.13
C ILE A 133 9.21 15.14 -11.73
N THR A 134 10.01 15.65 -12.66
CA THR A 134 10.75 16.90 -12.58
C THR A 134 10.28 17.81 -13.72
N PRO A 135 10.53 19.13 -13.66
CA PRO A 135 10.23 20.00 -14.79
C PRO A 135 10.86 19.54 -16.11
N ALA A 136 12.05 18.93 -16.06
CA ALA A 136 12.78 18.49 -17.24
C ALA A 136 12.15 17.27 -17.96
N ASN A 137 11.50 16.36 -17.23
CA ASN A 137 10.86 15.17 -17.80
C ASN A 137 9.33 15.23 -17.80
N HIS A 138 8.74 16.32 -17.32
CA HIS A 138 7.28 16.47 -17.14
C HIS A 138 6.51 16.26 -18.44
N ALA A 139 6.93 16.90 -19.54
CA ALA A 139 6.27 16.74 -20.85
C ALA A 139 6.30 15.28 -21.34
N ALA A 140 7.43 14.58 -21.17
CA ALA A 140 7.53 13.16 -21.52
C ALA A 140 6.63 12.29 -20.62
N ALA A 141 6.55 12.61 -19.32
CA ALA A 141 5.69 11.90 -18.39
C ALA A 141 4.20 12.07 -18.73
N MET A 142 3.78 13.27 -19.16
CA MET A 142 2.41 13.55 -19.61
C MET A 142 1.98 12.66 -20.80
N ARG A 143 2.92 12.31 -21.69
CA ARG A 143 2.69 11.46 -22.87
C ARG A 143 2.76 9.96 -22.60
N THR A 144 2.95 9.55 -21.34
CA THR A 144 3.16 8.13 -21.00
C THR A 144 1.85 7.35 -20.88
N TYR A 145 0.81 7.98 -20.32
CA TYR A 145 -0.51 7.37 -20.12
C TYR A 145 -1.59 8.41 -20.45
N PRO A 146 -2.67 8.03 -21.15
CA PRO A 146 -3.82 8.93 -21.34
C PRO A 146 -4.55 9.14 -20.01
N TYR A 147 -5.29 10.25 -19.89
CA TYR A 147 -6.25 10.43 -18.80
C TYR A 147 -7.48 9.57 -19.04
N ASP A 148 -7.97 8.90 -17.99
CA ASP A 148 -9.18 8.08 -18.04
C ASP A 148 -10.44 8.90 -17.71
N HIS A 149 -10.29 10.15 -17.28
CA HIS A 149 -11.35 11.05 -16.84
C HIS A 149 -12.21 10.52 -15.68
N ILE A 150 -11.75 9.43 -15.06
CA ILE A 150 -12.38 8.72 -13.95
C ILE A 150 -11.48 8.81 -12.71
N LEU A 151 -10.27 8.25 -12.76
CA LEU A 151 -9.29 8.32 -11.68
C LEU A 151 -8.31 9.48 -11.85
N PHE A 152 -8.04 9.85 -13.09
CA PHE A 152 -7.04 10.85 -13.48
C PHE A 152 -7.66 11.80 -14.50
N ARG A 153 -7.56 13.09 -14.19
CA ARG A 153 -8.06 14.18 -15.03
C ARG A 153 -6.99 15.25 -15.23
N PRO A 154 -6.96 15.93 -16.37
CA PRO A 154 -5.92 16.90 -16.70
C PRO A 154 -5.93 18.15 -15.81
N GLU A 155 -7.02 18.47 -15.11
CA GLU A 155 -7.09 19.63 -14.21
C GLU A 155 -6.37 19.40 -12.88
N ASN A 156 -5.94 18.16 -12.60
CA ASN A 156 -5.32 17.81 -11.33
C ASN A 156 -3.88 18.30 -11.23
N VAL A 157 -3.69 19.44 -10.56
CA VAL A 157 -2.36 20.00 -10.28
C VAL A 157 -1.81 19.51 -8.95
N CYS A 158 -0.52 19.19 -8.90
CA CYS A 158 0.21 19.02 -7.66
C CYS A 158 0.57 20.38 -7.08
N ARG A 159 -0.07 20.77 -5.96
CA ARG A 159 0.21 22.05 -5.29
C ARG A 159 1.65 22.14 -4.75
N THR A 160 2.24 21.02 -4.34
CA THR A 160 3.61 21.00 -3.78
C THR A 160 4.67 21.13 -4.88
N CYS A 161 4.52 20.40 -5.99
CA CYS A 161 5.48 20.40 -7.09
C CYS A 161 5.18 21.46 -8.16
N ASN A 162 4.02 22.14 -8.06
CA ASN A 162 3.52 23.12 -9.02
C ASN A 162 3.53 22.63 -10.48
N LEU A 163 3.00 21.44 -10.71
CA LEU A 163 2.90 20.82 -12.04
C LEU A 163 1.58 20.08 -12.20
N VAL A 164 1.04 20.04 -13.43
CA VAL A 164 -0.09 19.18 -13.78
C VAL A 164 0.33 17.72 -13.56
N LYS A 165 -0.46 16.93 -12.85
CA LYS A 165 -0.11 15.54 -12.54
C LYS A 165 -0.32 14.67 -13.78
N PRO A 166 0.72 14.04 -14.36
CA PRO A 166 0.54 13.01 -15.36
C PRO A 166 -0.40 11.91 -14.86
N ALA A 167 -1.15 11.28 -15.76
CA ALA A 167 -1.98 10.14 -15.42
C ALA A 167 -1.17 9.04 -14.71
N ARG A 168 -1.79 8.36 -13.74
CA ARG A 168 -1.14 7.37 -12.85
C ARG A 168 -0.05 7.91 -11.91
N SER A 169 0.18 9.22 -11.86
CA SER A 169 1.15 9.80 -10.92
C SER A 169 0.55 10.17 -9.56
N LYS A 170 1.41 10.25 -8.53
CA LYS A 170 1.04 10.74 -7.19
C LYS A 170 2.21 11.45 -6.52
N HIS A 171 1.90 12.54 -5.82
CA HIS A 171 2.86 13.19 -4.93
C HIS A 171 3.08 12.33 -3.68
N CYS A 172 4.32 11.93 -3.44
CA CYS A 172 4.72 11.29 -2.20
C CYS A 172 5.30 12.35 -1.26
N SER A 173 4.61 12.60 -0.14
CA SER A 173 5.09 13.56 0.87
C SER A 173 6.40 13.14 1.53
N LEU A 174 6.64 11.83 1.67
CA LEU A 174 7.88 11.29 2.23
C LEU A 174 9.08 11.54 1.30
N CYS A 175 8.89 11.36 -0.02
CA CYS A 175 9.94 11.65 -1.00
C CYS A 175 9.99 13.13 -1.43
N GLY A 176 8.97 13.92 -1.13
CA GLY A 176 8.85 15.33 -1.51
C GLY A 176 8.66 15.57 -3.02
N VAL A 177 8.22 14.56 -3.78
CA VAL A 177 8.17 14.62 -5.24
C VAL A 177 6.98 13.82 -5.81
N CYS A 178 6.51 14.23 -7.00
CA CYS A 178 5.58 13.42 -7.78
C CYS A 178 6.28 12.19 -8.37
N VAL A 179 5.68 11.03 -8.20
CA VAL A 179 6.17 9.74 -8.71
C VAL A 179 5.24 9.27 -9.82
N ALA A 180 5.79 8.95 -11.00
CA ALA A 180 5.03 8.38 -12.11
C ALA A 180 4.66 6.91 -11.82
N ARG A 181 3.45 6.50 -12.22
CA ARG A 181 2.87 5.17 -11.90
C ARG A 181 3.18 4.75 -10.46
N CYS A 182 2.87 5.64 -9.52
CA CYS A 182 3.19 5.45 -8.11
C CYS A 182 2.31 4.36 -7.52
N ASP A 183 2.93 3.31 -6.99
CA ASP A 183 2.23 2.26 -6.27
C ASP A 183 2.03 2.65 -4.81
N HIS A 184 3.13 2.78 -4.07
CA HIS A 184 3.13 3.26 -2.70
C HIS A 184 4.53 3.74 -2.30
N HIS A 185 4.65 4.36 -1.14
CA HIS A 185 5.95 4.54 -0.50
C HIS A 185 6.20 3.39 0.47
N CYS A 186 7.31 2.68 0.31
CA CYS A 186 7.63 1.52 1.13
C CYS A 186 8.79 1.87 2.07
N ALA A 187 8.49 1.95 3.38
CA ALA A 187 9.48 2.22 4.40
C ALA A 187 10.57 1.12 4.48
N TRP A 188 10.21 -0.12 4.13
CA TRP A 188 11.12 -1.29 4.15
C TRP A 188 12.22 -1.23 3.08
N VAL A 189 12.03 -0.45 2.01
CA VAL A 189 13.06 -0.17 1.00
C VAL A 189 13.44 1.32 0.98
N ASN A 190 12.95 2.09 1.96
CA ASN A 190 13.13 3.54 2.09
C ASN A 190 13.03 4.27 0.74
N ASN A 191 12.05 3.90 -0.09
CA ASN A 191 11.87 4.42 -1.43
C ASN A 191 10.40 4.28 -1.87
N CYS A 192 10.00 5.07 -2.86
CA CYS A 192 8.76 4.81 -3.56
C CYS A 192 8.86 3.53 -4.38
N VAL A 193 7.76 2.82 -4.50
CA VAL A 193 7.60 1.69 -5.41
C VAL A 193 6.72 2.17 -6.56
N GLY A 194 7.19 1.95 -7.78
CA GLY A 194 6.52 2.39 -9.00
C GLY A 194 7.13 1.75 -10.23
N ARG A 195 6.92 2.38 -11.40
CA ARG A 195 7.23 1.83 -12.73
C ARG A 195 8.49 0.95 -12.83
N HIS A 196 9.65 1.50 -12.50
CA HIS A 196 10.95 0.86 -12.77
C HIS A 196 11.42 -0.13 -11.69
N ASN A 197 10.98 0.04 -10.44
CA ASN A 197 11.44 -0.80 -9.33
C ASN A 197 10.37 -1.75 -8.79
N TYR A 198 9.14 -1.71 -9.31
CA TYR A 198 8.05 -2.60 -8.88
C TYR A 198 8.41 -4.08 -9.01
N ARG A 199 9.05 -4.49 -10.11
CA ARG A 199 9.55 -5.86 -10.29
C ARG A 199 10.53 -6.30 -9.19
N TRP A 200 11.39 -5.40 -8.73
CA TRP A 200 12.34 -5.70 -7.66
C TRP A 200 11.63 -5.83 -6.33
N PHE A 201 10.63 -4.99 -6.07
CA PHE A 201 9.77 -5.12 -4.90
C PHE A 201 9.06 -6.49 -4.86
N LEU A 202 8.52 -6.98 -5.99
CA LEU A 202 7.93 -8.33 -6.05
C LEU A 202 8.96 -9.42 -5.74
N LEU A 203 10.19 -9.27 -6.25
CA LEU A 203 11.29 -10.20 -5.99
C LEU A 203 11.79 -10.13 -4.53
N VAL A 204 11.71 -8.97 -3.88
CA VAL A 204 11.93 -8.85 -2.42
C VAL A 204 10.91 -9.71 -1.67
N LEU A 205 9.61 -9.57 -1.97
CA LEU A 205 8.57 -10.37 -1.31
C LEU A 205 8.76 -11.87 -1.54
N LEU A 206 9.02 -12.27 -2.80
CA LEU A 206 9.23 -13.66 -3.15
C LEU A 206 10.47 -14.25 -2.46
N SER A 207 11.60 -13.52 -2.49
CA SER A 207 12.85 -14.02 -1.90
C SER A 207 12.81 -14.08 -0.37
N ILE A 208 12.16 -13.13 0.31
CA ILE A 208 11.90 -13.22 1.75
C ILE A 208 11.04 -14.45 2.05
N GLY A 209 9.95 -14.65 1.31
CA GLY A 209 9.10 -15.83 1.48
C GLY A 209 9.86 -17.15 1.26
N ILE A 210 10.74 -17.22 0.27
CA ILE A 210 11.60 -18.40 0.04
C ILE A 210 12.56 -18.63 1.22
N VAL A 211 13.18 -17.59 1.77
CA VAL A 211 14.04 -17.70 2.97
C VAL A 211 13.24 -18.21 4.16
N GLU A 212 12.03 -17.70 4.39
CA GLU A 212 11.16 -18.14 5.48
C GLU A 212 10.71 -19.59 5.32
N ILE A 213 10.29 -20.00 4.12
CA ILE A 213 9.94 -21.40 3.81
C ILE A 213 11.14 -22.30 4.07
N TYR A 214 12.30 -21.93 3.55
CA TYR A 214 13.49 -22.77 3.64
C TYR A 214 14.00 -22.85 5.09
N GLY A 215 14.03 -21.73 5.81
CA GLY A 215 14.38 -21.70 7.23
C GLY A 215 13.41 -22.52 8.09
N ALA A 216 12.10 -22.40 7.83
CA ALA A 216 11.08 -23.22 8.50
C ALA A 216 11.25 -24.71 8.19
N TYR A 217 11.56 -25.07 6.94
CA TYR A 217 11.83 -26.45 6.54
C TYR A 217 13.06 -27.02 7.24
N LEU A 218 14.18 -26.28 7.29
CA LEU A 218 15.39 -26.70 7.99
C LEU A 218 15.15 -26.84 9.50
N CYS A 219 14.41 -25.90 10.10
CA CYS A 219 13.99 -25.99 11.49
C CYS A 219 13.17 -27.26 11.74
N TRP A 220 12.18 -27.53 10.89
CA TRP A 220 11.37 -28.75 10.98
C TRP A 220 12.24 -30.01 10.84
N HIS A 221 13.14 -30.05 9.86
CA HIS A 221 14.01 -31.19 9.62
C HIS A 221 14.89 -31.53 10.84
N ILE A 222 15.45 -30.51 11.51
CA ILE A 222 16.28 -30.70 12.72
C ILE A 222 15.43 -31.17 13.91
N LEU A 223 14.22 -30.62 14.07
CA LEU A 223 13.42 -30.86 15.28
C LEU A 223 12.49 -32.07 15.15
N SER A 224 12.03 -32.43 13.94
CA SER A 224 11.04 -33.49 13.74
C SER A 224 11.43 -34.86 14.31
N PRO A 225 12.71 -35.30 14.31
CA PRO A 225 13.09 -36.56 14.96
C PRO A 225 12.89 -36.54 16.48
N HIS A 226 12.87 -35.35 17.08
CA HIS A 226 12.69 -35.14 18.51
C HIS A 226 11.23 -34.84 18.87
N LEU A 227 10.41 -34.39 17.91
CA LEU A 227 9.03 -33.99 18.16
C LEU A 227 8.05 -35.11 17.80
N HIS A 228 7.40 -35.69 18.81
CA HIS A 228 6.32 -36.65 18.63
C HIS A 228 4.97 -35.94 18.40
N LEU A 229 4.85 -35.16 17.31
CA LEU A 229 3.63 -34.41 16.97
C LEU A 229 2.61 -35.21 16.14
N GLY A 230 2.97 -36.41 15.68
CA GLY A 230 2.20 -37.18 14.69
C GLY A 230 1.16 -38.18 15.23
N ASN A 231 0.98 -38.32 16.55
CA ASN A 231 0.12 -39.35 17.16
C ASN A 231 -0.88 -38.79 18.19
N SER A 232 -1.30 -37.52 18.07
CA SER A 232 -2.37 -37.00 18.94
C SER A 232 -3.64 -37.81 18.70
N LYS A 233 -4.14 -38.47 19.75
CA LYS A 233 -5.44 -39.15 19.73
C LYS A 233 -6.62 -38.16 19.82
N TYR A 234 -6.32 -36.89 20.06
CA TYR A 234 -7.28 -35.82 20.30
C TYR A 234 -7.51 -34.99 19.03
N GLY A 235 -8.77 -34.60 18.80
CA GLY A 235 -9.14 -33.64 17.76
C GLY A 235 -8.68 -32.20 18.10
N TRP A 236 -8.52 -31.35 17.09
CA TRP A 236 -8.03 -29.97 17.24
C TRP A 236 -8.91 -29.04 18.12
N LEU A 237 -10.17 -29.42 18.36
CA LEU A 237 -11.07 -28.71 19.27
C LEU A 237 -10.86 -29.10 20.75
N GLU A 238 -10.12 -30.18 21.01
CA GLU A 238 -9.88 -30.68 22.36
C GLU A 238 -8.72 -29.94 23.03
N LYS A 239 -8.86 -29.64 24.31
CA LYS A 239 -7.83 -28.94 25.09
C LYS A 239 -6.50 -29.70 25.13
N GLN A 240 -6.56 -31.02 25.12
CA GLN A 240 -5.42 -31.93 25.19
C GLN A 240 -4.53 -31.81 23.94
N TYR A 241 -5.12 -31.62 22.75
CA TYR A 241 -4.39 -31.34 21.52
C TYR A 241 -3.50 -30.10 21.68
N TRP A 242 -4.06 -29.01 22.20
CA TRP A 242 -3.32 -27.77 22.45
C TRP A 242 -2.25 -27.91 23.55
N ALA A 243 -2.48 -28.76 24.55
CA ALA A 243 -1.48 -29.07 25.57
C ALA A 243 -0.30 -29.87 25.00
N GLU A 244 -0.55 -30.86 24.14
CA GLU A 244 0.50 -31.62 23.45
C GLU A 244 1.32 -30.72 22.52
N LEU A 245 0.66 -29.86 21.74
CA LEU A 245 1.33 -28.87 20.90
C LEU A 245 2.21 -27.91 21.72
N GLY A 246 1.70 -27.45 22.87
CA GLY A 246 2.46 -26.61 23.80
C GLY A 246 3.68 -27.31 24.39
N ASN A 247 3.55 -28.59 24.76
CA ASN A 247 4.67 -29.39 25.26
C ASN A 247 5.72 -29.64 24.18
N ALA A 248 5.30 -29.95 22.96
CA ALA A 248 6.19 -30.09 21.82
C ALA A 248 6.94 -28.78 21.53
N PHE A 249 6.29 -27.63 21.65
CA PHE A 249 6.94 -26.33 21.52
C PHE A 249 8.00 -26.09 22.62
N VAL A 250 7.68 -26.37 23.88
CA VAL A 250 8.66 -26.25 24.98
C VAL A 250 9.85 -27.18 24.77
N PHE A 251 9.59 -28.40 24.31
CA PHE A 251 10.64 -29.38 24.01
C PHE A 251 11.51 -28.92 22.84
N ALA A 252 10.91 -28.44 21.76
CA ALA A 252 11.62 -27.81 20.65
C ALA A 252 12.55 -26.71 21.16
N MET A 253 12.03 -25.77 21.95
CA MET A 253 12.83 -24.68 22.53
C MET A 253 13.97 -25.18 23.43
N SER A 254 13.81 -26.30 24.12
CA SER A 254 14.86 -26.89 24.95
C SER A 254 16.01 -27.48 24.13
N ILE A 255 15.72 -28.00 22.93
CA ILE A 255 16.70 -28.62 22.04
C ILE A 255 17.32 -27.58 21.09
N GLY A 256 16.47 -26.88 20.35
CA GLY A 256 16.88 -25.95 19.30
C GLY A 256 17.23 -24.55 19.81
N GLY A 257 16.85 -24.21 21.04
CA GLY A 257 17.07 -22.90 21.62
C GLY A 257 16.44 -21.75 20.82
N ILE A 258 16.92 -20.54 21.07
CA ILE A 258 16.48 -19.34 20.33
C ILE A 258 16.91 -19.42 18.86
N GLY A 259 18.07 -20.01 18.57
CA GLY A 259 18.65 -20.07 17.22
C GLY A 259 17.83 -20.88 16.24
N ILE A 260 17.43 -22.12 16.59
CA ILE A 260 16.68 -22.99 15.69
C ILE A 260 15.18 -22.81 15.92
N SER A 261 14.69 -23.06 17.14
CA SER A 261 13.26 -23.06 17.44
C SER A 261 12.67 -21.65 17.51
N GLY A 262 13.41 -20.69 18.07
CA GLY A 262 12.96 -19.29 18.12
C GLY A 262 12.88 -18.64 16.74
N VAL A 263 13.96 -18.70 15.95
CA VAL A 263 13.98 -18.18 14.57
C VAL A 263 13.04 -18.97 13.66
N GLY A 264 12.96 -20.30 13.82
CA GLY A 264 12.02 -21.13 13.07
C GLY A 264 10.56 -20.78 13.33
N LEU A 265 10.18 -20.52 14.59
CA LEU A 265 8.84 -20.02 14.93
C LEU A 265 8.59 -18.65 14.31
N LEU A 266 9.57 -17.74 14.39
CA LEU A 266 9.46 -16.43 13.74
C LEU A 266 9.19 -16.60 12.25
N ALA A 267 10.00 -17.39 11.54
CA ALA A 267 9.84 -17.65 10.11
C ALA A 267 8.45 -18.21 9.76
N VAL A 268 7.95 -19.20 10.50
CA VAL A 268 6.61 -19.78 10.26
C VAL A 268 5.50 -18.77 10.52
N THR A 269 5.61 -17.98 11.58
CA THR A 269 4.56 -17.02 11.96
C THR A 269 4.55 -15.77 11.08
N THR A 270 5.68 -15.39 10.49
CA THR A 270 5.77 -14.27 9.54
C THR A 270 5.57 -14.67 8.09
N LEU A 271 5.72 -15.96 7.75
CA LEU A 271 5.54 -16.53 6.41
C LEU A 271 4.29 -16.06 5.65
N PRO A 272 3.10 -15.94 6.28
CA PRO A 272 1.91 -15.48 5.55
C PRO A 272 2.04 -14.05 5.03
N LEU A 273 2.85 -13.19 5.64
CA LEU A 273 2.93 -11.77 5.32
C LEU A 273 3.50 -11.49 3.90
N PRO A 274 4.71 -11.94 3.52
CA PRO A 274 5.23 -11.67 2.18
C PRO A 274 4.40 -12.34 1.09
N PHE A 275 3.82 -13.52 1.34
CA PHE A 275 2.99 -14.22 0.34
C PHE A 275 1.60 -13.60 0.19
N ALA A 276 0.96 -13.16 1.28
CA ALA A 276 -0.31 -12.43 1.18
C ALA A 276 -0.12 -11.12 0.42
N LEU A 277 0.97 -10.38 0.72
CA LEU A 277 1.29 -9.15 0.01
C LEU A 277 1.63 -9.43 -1.46
N LEU A 278 2.44 -10.45 -1.75
CA LEU A 278 2.74 -10.85 -3.12
C LEU A 278 1.48 -11.25 -3.90
N GLY A 279 0.59 -12.03 -3.29
CA GLY A 279 -0.70 -12.42 -3.88
C GLY A 279 -1.59 -11.22 -4.17
N TYR A 280 -1.65 -10.24 -3.26
CA TYR A 280 -2.34 -8.99 -3.50
C TYR A 280 -1.74 -8.21 -4.68
N HIS A 281 -0.41 -8.13 -4.78
CA HIS A 281 0.23 -7.48 -5.93
C HIS A 281 0.05 -8.24 -7.25
N VAL A 282 -0.03 -9.57 -7.23
CA VAL A 282 -0.42 -10.37 -8.41
C VAL A 282 -1.86 -10.03 -8.82
N TYR A 283 -2.79 -9.88 -7.87
CA TYR A 283 -4.14 -9.41 -8.15
C TYR A 283 -4.16 -8.00 -8.74
N LEU A 284 -3.34 -7.07 -8.23
CA LEU A 284 -3.21 -5.72 -8.78
C LEU A 284 -2.71 -5.73 -10.24
N ILE A 285 -1.75 -6.59 -10.56
CA ILE A 285 -1.27 -6.80 -11.94
C ILE A 285 -2.39 -7.38 -12.81
N TRP A 286 -3.13 -8.35 -12.30
CA TRP A 286 -4.29 -8.93 -12.99
C TRP A 286 -5.35 -7.87 -13.31
N ALA A 287 -5.66 -6.99 -12.35
CA ALA A 287 -6.62 -5.90 -12.50
C ALA A 287 -6.06 -4.65 -13.20
N GLY A 288 -4.79 -4.65 -13.63
CA GLY A 288 -4.17 -3.53 -14.35
C GLY A 288 -3.93 -2.26 -13.52
N MET A 289 -3.96 -2.36 -12.20
CA MET A 289 -3.93 -1.22 -11.29
C MET A 289 -2.74 -1.25 -10.32
N THR A 290 -2.44 -0.10 -9.73
CA THR A 290 -1.52 0.06 -8.61
C THR A 290 -2.27 0.00 -7.28
N THR A 291 -1.56 -0.17 -6.17
CA THR A 291 -2.12 -0.03 -4.81
C THR A 291 -2.79 1.33 -4.63
N ASN A 292 -2.16 2.41 -5.13
CA ASN A 292 -2.74 3.74 -5.11
C ASN A 292 -4.05 3.85 -5.89
N GLU A 293 -4.13 3.25 -7.07
CA GLU A 293 -5.36 3.22 -7.89
C GLU A 293 -6.44 2.36 -7.25
N SER A 294 -6.08 1.24 -6.62
CA SER A 294 -7.04 0.38 -5.91
C SER A 294 -7.75 1.12 -4.78
N ALA A 295 -7.06 2.03 -4.09
CA ALA A 295 -7.68 2.88 -3.07
C ALA A 295 -8.67 3.87 -3.69
N LYS A 296 -8.34 4.47 -4.84
CA LYS A 296 -9.27 5.35 -5.57
C LYS A 296 -10.50 4.60 -6.09
N TRP A 297 -10.33 3.35 -6.54
CA TRP A 297 -11.45 2.50 -6.93
C TRP A 297 -12.35 2.12 -5.74
N ALA A 298 -11.77 1.98 -4.55
CA ALA A 298 -12.55 1.81 -3.33
C ALA A 298 -13.36 3.08 -3.00
N ASP A 299 -12.76 4.26 -3.11
CA ASP A 299 -13.47 5.53 -2.92
C ASP A 299 -14.67 5.64 -3.89
N TRP A 300 -14.48 5.28 -5.17
CA TRP A 300 -15.59 5.25 -6.14
C TRP A 300 -16.68 4.25 -5.79
N ARG A 301 -16.31 3.07 -5.26
CA ARG A 301 -17.28 2.06 -4.82
C ARG A 301 -18.12 2.57 -3.64
N ASP A 302 -17.50 3.29 -2.73
CA ASP A 302 -18.18 3.91 -1.59
C ASP A 302 -19.16 4.99 -2.12
N ASP A 303 -18.71 5.86 -3.03
CA ASP A 303 -19.57 6.88 -3.67
C ASP A 303 -20.76 6.28 -4.46
N MET A 304 -20.55 5.14 -5.13
CA MET A 304 -21.63 4.39 -5.80
C MET A 304 -22.63 3.81 -4.80
N THR A 305 -22.12 3.27 -3.69
CA THR A 305 -22.94 2.70 -2.60
C THR A 305 -23.77 3.78 -1.92
N ASP A 306 -23.19 4.97 -1.72
CA ASP A 306 -23.87 6.14 -1.19
C ASP A 306 -24.83 6.78 -2.22
N GLY A 307 -24.77 6.33 -3.48
CA GLY A 307 -25.67 6.77 -4.54
C GLY A 307 -25.39 8.18 -5.03
N VAL A 308 -24.15 8.64 -4.91
CA VAL A 308 -23.68 9.98 -5.30
C VAL A 308 -22.82 9.98 -6.57
N ALA A 309 -22.48 8.81 -7.10
CA ALA A 309 -21.71 8.65 -8.33
C ALA A 309 -22.59 8.67 -9.60
N TRP A 310 -22.13 9.38 -10.63
CA TRP A 310 -22.80 9.57 -11.92
C TRP A 310 -21.82 9.38 -13.07
N ILE A 311 -22.20 8.56 -14.05
CA ILE A 311 -21.41 8.26 -15.25
C ILE A 311 -22.07 8.88 -16.48
N GLY A 312 -21.26 9.39 -17.40
CA GLY A 312 -21.72 9.99 -18.65
C GLY A 312 -20.75 9.73 -19.79
N LYS A 313 -21.16 10.09 -21.00
CA LYS A 313 -20.27 10.08 -22.18
C LYS A 313 -19.46 11.37 -22.24
N LYS A 314 -18.14 11.27 -22.15
CA LYS A 314 -17.20 12.38 -22.18
C LYS A 314 -17.43 13.27 -23.41
N SER A 315 -17.47 12.68 -24.60
CA SER A 315 -17.72 13.39 -25.86
C SER A 315 -18.99 14.25 -25.84
N VAL A 316 -20.06 13.74 -25.24
CA VAL A 316 -21.36 14.42 -25.15
C VAL A 316 -21.32 15.53 -24.09
N VAL A 317 -20.74 15.25 -22.92
CA VAL A 317 -20.58 16.23 -21.83
C VAL A 317 -19.68 17.39 -22.26
N ASP A 318 -18.58 17.11 -22.95
CA ASP A 318 -17.66 18.12 -23.48
C ASP A 318 -18.34 19.00 -24.53
N ALA A 319 -19.08 18.39 -25.47
CA ALA A 319 -19.84 19.14 -26.47
C ALA A 319 -20.89 20.05 -25.83
N TYR A 320 -21.63 19.55 -24.83
CA TYR A 320 -22.59 20.34 -24.08
C TYR A 320 -21.92 21.52 -23.34
N ASN A 321 -20.79 21.26 -22.67
CA ASN A 321 -20.05 22.29 -21.94
C ASN A 321 -19.48 23.36 -22.88
N LYS A 322 -18.96 22.97 -24.04
CA LYS A 322 -18.46 23.88 -25.07
C LYS A 322 -19.54 24.79 -25.61
N GLU A 323 -20.69 24.23 -25.98
CA GLU A 323 -21.85 25.00 -26.43
C GLU A 323 -22.39 25.94 -25.34
N ARG A 324 -22.45 25.46 -24.08
CA ARG A 324 -22.87 26.29 -22.94
C ARG A 324 -21.94 27.48 -22.73
N LYS A 325 -20.62 27.27 -22.77
CA LYS A 325 -19.61 28.36 -22.68
C LYS A 325 -19.79 29.34 -23.85
N ALA A 326 -19.94 28.85 -25.07
CA ALA A 326 -20.14 29.69 -26.26
C ALA A 326 -21.40 30.56 -26.14
N ARG A 327 -22.51 30.02 -25.62
CA ARG A 327 -23.74 30.78 -25.35
C ARG A 327 -23.52 31.86 -24.29
N GLN A 328 -22.81 31.56 -23.20
CA GLN A 328 -22.49 32.53 -22.15
C GLN A 328 -21.57 33.65 -22.66
N LEU A 329 -20.62 33.34 -23.53
CA LEU A 329 -19.76 34.34 -24.15
C LEU A 329 -20.57 35.25 -25.09
N ARG A 330 -21.43 34.66 -25.95
CA ARG A 330 -22.33 35.42 -26.83
C ARG A 330 -23.27 36.34 -26.04
N SER A 331 -23.82 35.88 -24.91
CA SER A 331 -24.70 36.69 -24.08
C SER A 331 -23.95 37.83 -23.37
N ARG A 332 -22.74 37.57 -22.86
CA ARG A 332 -21.86 38.59 -22.28
C ARG A 332 -21.47 39.64 -23.31
N ASN A 333 -21.07 39.24 -24.52
CA ASN A 333 -20.69 40.17 -25.59
C ASN A 333 -21.87 41.04 -26.04
N ARG A 334 -23.07 40.47 -26.11
CA ARG A 334 -24.30 41.23 -26.39
C ARG A 334 -24.61 42.24 -25.29
N ALA A 335 -24.32 41.92 -24.03
CA ALA A 335 -24.49 42.83 -22.91
C ALA A 335 -23.40 43.91 -22.79
N SER A 336 -22.17 43.63 -23.26
CA SER A 336 -21.03 44.56 -23.20
C SER A 336 -20.84 45.43 -24.44
N GLY A 337 -21.55 45.16 -25.54
CA GLY A 337 -21.47 45.96 -26.77
C GLY A 337 -20.18 45.78 -27.58
N ILE A 338 -19.36 44.78 -27.25
CA ILE A 338 -18.09 44.47 -27.92
C ILE A 338 -18.37 43.69 -29.22
N LYS A 339 -17.82 44.14 -30.36
CA LYS A 339 -17.94 43.45 -31.67
C LYS A 339 -17.15 42.14 -31.66
N ASN A 340 -17.68 41.13 -32.36
CA ASN A 340 -17.26 39.73 -32.32
C ASN A 340 -15.86 39.39 -32.88
N ASP A 341 -15.09 40.36 -33.39
CA ASP A 341 -13.89 40.07 -34.20
C ASP A 341 -12.61 39.79 -33.38
N ASP A 342 -12.59 40.05 -32.07
CA ASP A 342 -11.38 39.91 -31.23
C ASP A 342 -11.32 38.65 -30.33
N LEU A 343 -12.25 37.69 -30.46
CA LEU A 343 -12.41 36.60 -29.47
C LEU A 343 -12.32 35.18 -30.05
N ALA A 344 -11.52 34.99 -31.08
CA ALA A 344 -11.05 33.66 -31.45
C ALA A 344 -9.69 33.39 -30.78
N SER A 345 -9.61 32.30 -30.01
CA SER A 345 -8.42 31.73 -29.35
C SER A 345 -8.19 32.06 -27.87
N GLU A 346 -9.18 31.81 -27.00
CA GLU A 346 -8.81 30.95 -25.88
C GLU A 346 -8.61 29.56 -26.48
N SER A 347 -7.36 29.25 -26.86
CA SER A 347 -6.98 27.90 -27.23
C SER A 347 -7.25 27.03 -26.01
N GLU A 348 -8.42 26.39 -25.96
CA GLU A 348 -8.60 25.20 -25.12
C GLU A 348 -7.44 24.28 -25.55
N GLU A 349 -6.44 24.13 -24.67
CA GLU A 349 -5.30 23.25 -24.91
C GLU A 349 -5.90 21.87 -25.20
N GLU A 350 -5.96 21.50 -26.48
CA GLU A 350 -6.46 20.18 -26.88
C GLU A 350 -5.58 19.16 -26.17
N GLU A 351 -6.21 18.26 -25.42
CA GLU A 351 -5.53 17.18 -24.73
C GLU A 351 -4.65 16.45 -25.75
N GLU A 352 -3.32 16.46 -25.52
CA GLU A 352 -2.39 15.84 -26.45
C GLU A 352 -2.72 14.35 -26.58
N TYR A 353 -2.91 13.88 -27.82
CA TYR A 353 -3.23 12.48 -28.07
C TYR A 353 -2.10 11.57 -27.60
N VAL A 354 -2.40 10.70 -26.62
CA VAL A 354 -1.49 9.67 -26.13
C VAL A 354 -1.89 8.32 -26.74
N PRO A 355 -1.05 7.70 -27.59
CA PRO A 355 -1.35 6.38 -28.13
C PRO A 355 -1.48 5.33 -27.01
N TRP A 356 -2.67 4.73 -26.88
CA TRP A 356 -2.93 3.69 -25.89
C TRP A 356 -3.83 2.59 -26.47
N PRO A 357 -3.65 1.30 -26.11
CA PRO A 357 -4.43 0.19 -26.70
C PRO A 357 -5.93 0.20 -26.40
N ARG A 358 -6.36 0.98 -25.41
CA ARG A 358 -7.75 1.13 -24.98
C ARG A 358 -8.10 2.60 -24.88
N ILE A 359 -9.32 2.95 -25.25
CA ILE A 359 -9.84 4.31 -25.13
C ILE A 359 -11.22 4.16 -24.50
N SER A 360 -11.55 5.04 -23.57
CA SER A 360 -12.89 5.12 -22.99
C SER A 360 -13.50 6.48 -23.30
N ASP A 361 -14.79 6.50 -23.64
CA ASP A 361 -15.59 7.72 -23.73
C ASP A 361 -16.35 7.96 -22.43
N GLN A 362 -15.94 7.38 -21.31
CA GLN A 362 -16.60 7.54 -20.02
C GLN A 362 -16.03 8.73 -19.23
N VAL A 363 -16.90 9.40 -18.50
CA VAL A 363 -16.54 10.35 -17.45
C VAL A 363 -17.38 10.03 -16.22
N LEU A 364 -16.75 10.02 -15.05
CA LEU A 364 -17.41 9.69 -13.79
C LEU A 364 -17.28 10.86 -12.82
N VAL A 365 -18.38 11.32 -12.24
CA VAL A 365 -18.42 12.44 -11.28
C VAL A 365 -19.15 12.04 -10.00
N SER A 366 -18.80 12.70 -8.90
CA SER A 366 -19.47 12.55 -7.60
C SER A 366 -20.18 13.85 -7.26
N THR A 367 -21.41 13.79 -6.75
CA THR A 367 -22.20 14.96 -6.34
C THR A 367 -22.49 14.95 -4.84
N THR A 368 -22.55 16.13 -4.21
CA THR A 368 -22.73 16.20 -2.75
C THR A 368 -24.17 16.00 -2.29
N ASP A 369 -25.14 16.10 -3.19
CA ASP A 369 -26.58 16.04 -2.90
C ASP A 369 -27.26 14.77 -3.43
N GLY A 370 -26.48 13.86 -4.02
CA GLY A 370 -26.99 12.62 -4.62
C GLY A 370 -27.87 12.81 -5.84
N LYS A 371 -27.91 14.00 -6.43
CA LYS A 371 -28.61 14.29 -7.69
C LYS A 371 -27.62 14.38 -8.84
N ALA A 372 -28.11 14.18 -10.06
CA ALA A 372 -27.29 14.37 -11.25
C ALA A 372 -26.81 15.84 -11.33
N PRO A 373 -25.66 16.10 -11.97
CA PRO A 373 -25.16 17.45 -12.18
C PRO A 373 -26.23 18.41 -12.72
N THR A 374 -26.46 19.51 -11.99
CA THR A 374 -27.59 20.42 -12.25
C THR A 374 -27.54 21.03 -13.64
N GLY A 375 -28.67 20.98 -14.35
CA GLY A 375 -28.82 21.46 -15.73
C GLY A 375 -28.22 20.53 -16.79
N GLN A 376 -27.68 19.39 -16.39
CA GLN A 376 -27.10 18.36 -17.25
C GLN A 376 -27.73 16.99 -17.03
N GLU A 377 -28.86 16.89 -16.33
CA GLU A 377 -29.43 15.64 -15.82
C GLU A 377 -29.64 14.57 -16.91
N HIS A 378 -29.94 15.00 -18.13
CA HIS A 378 -30.12 14.14 -19.31
C HIS A 378 -28.81 13.53 -19.87
N LEU A 379 -27.65 13.98 -19.40
CA LEU A 379 -26.32 13.53 -19.85
C LEU A 379 -25.73 12.44 -18.94
N TRP A 380 -26.35 12.20 -17.79
CA TRP A 380 -25.78 11.40 -16.72
C TRP A 380 -26.68 10.23 -16.35
N GLU A 381 -26.07 9.07 -16.17
CA GLU A 381 -26.68 7.88 -15.60
C GLU A 381 -26.11 7.65 -14.20
N LYS A 382 -26.91 7.11 -13.28
CA LYS A 382 -26.44 6.81 -11.94
C LYS A 382 -25.48 5.61 -12.00
N ALA A 383 -24.25 5.79 -11.51
CA ALA A 383 -23.28 4.71 -11.44
C ALA A 383 -23.57 3.88 -10.18
N THR A 384 -24.00 2.63 -10.35
CA THR A 384 -24.41 1.76 -9.23
C THR A 384 -23.33 0.76 -8.82
N SER A 385 -22.34 0.54 -9.68
CA SER A 385 -21.34 -0.51 -9.51
C SER A 385 -20.12 -0.25 -10.40
N LEU A 386 -18.97 -0.80 -10.00
CA LEU A 386 -17.69 -0.65 -10.73
C LEU A 386 -17.68 -1.38 -12.07
N ASP A 387 -18.59 -2.34 -12.30
CA ASP A 387 -18.76 -3.03 -13.59
C ASP A 387 -19.21 -2.09 -14.73
N MET A 388 -19.82 -0.96 -14.39
CA MET A 388 -20.22 0.08 -15.34
C MET A 388 -19.02 0.90 -15.84
N VAL A 389 -17.85 0.78 -15.19
CA VAL A 389 -16.71 1.66 -15.42
C VAL A 389 -15.55 0.92 -16.09
N GLU A 390 -15.00 1.51 -17.13
CA GLU A 390 -13.90 0.96 -17.89
C GLU A 390 -12.54 1.36 -17.28
N ASN A 391 -11.75 0.37 -16.86
CA ASN A 391 -10.35 0.57 -16.53
C ASN A 391 -9.50 0.48 -17.81
N ILE A 392 -9.21 1.61 -18.45
CA ILE A 392 -8.39 1.66 -19.67
C ILE A 392 -6.95 1.18 -19.45
N TYR A 393 -6.46 1.16 -18.21
CA TYR A 393 -5.11 0.72 -17.87
C TYR A 393 -5.00 -0.80 -17.70
N ASP A 394 -6.12 -1.50 -17.62
CA ASP A 394 -6.11 -2.96 -17.67
C ASP A 394 -5.97 -3.45 -19.11
N LEU A 395 -4.77 -3.96 -19.43
CA LEU A 395 -4.43 -4.54 -20.72
C LEU A 395 -4.59 -6.08 -20.71
N GLY A 396 -5.14 -6.64 -19.64
CA GLY A 396 -5.17 -8.07 -19.36
C GLY A 396 -3.91 -8.54 -18.66
N PHE A 397 -4.06 -9.56 -17.79
CA PHE A 397 -3.01 -10.06 -16.90
C PHE A 397 -1.65 -10.24 -17.58
N TRP A 398 -1.60 -10.86 -18.75
CA TRP A 398 -0.33 -11.20 -19.38
C TRP A 398 0.42 -9.98 -19.93
N ARG A 399 -0.30 -9.00 -20.49
CA ARG A 399 0.32 -7.74 -20.92
C ARG A 399 0.76 -6.91 -19.71
N ASN A 400 -0.07 -6.85 -18.67
CA ASN A 400 0.26 -6.14 -17.44
C ASN A 400 1.51 -6.75 -16.77
N PHE A 401 1.59 -8.09 -16.70
CA PHE A 401 2.72 -8.80 -16.11
C PHE A 401 4.02 -8.58 -16.89
N ILE A 402 3.98 -8.70 -18.22
CA ILE A 402 5.16 -8.41 -19.07
C ILE A 402 5.59 -6.95 -18.92
N ALA A 403 4.66 -5.99 -18.83
CA ALA A 403 4.99 -4.60 -18.56
C ALA A 403 5.76 -4.45 -17.23
N VAL A 404 5.32 -5.12 -16.17
CA VAL A 404 6.03 -5.14 -14.88
C VAL A 404 7.45 -5.71 -15.02
N LEU A 405 7.61 -6.84 -15.72
CA LEU A 405 8.95 -7.43 -15.95
C LEU A 405 9.88 -6.50 -16.73
N GLN A 406 9.33 -5.76 -17.70
CA GLN A 406 10.04 -4.73 -18.46
C GLN A 406 10.30 -3.44 -17.65
N GLY A 407 9.78 -3.33 -16.43
CA GLY A 407 9.87 -2.12 -15.62
C GLY A 407 9.07 -0.96 -16.22
N LYS A 408 7.90 -1.24 -16.81
CA LYS A 408 7.00 -0.28 -17.44
C LYS A 408 5.69 -0.16 -16.69
#